data_AF-A0A354A982-F1
#
_entry.id   AF-A0A354A982-F1
#
_cell.length_a   1.000
_cell.length_b   1.000
_cell.length_c   1.000
_cell.angle_alpha   90.00
_cell.angle_beta   90.00
_cell.angle_gamma   90.00
#
_symmetry.space_group_name_H-M   'P 1'
#
loop_
_entity.id
_entity.type
_entity.pdbx_description
1 polymer ?
#
loop_
_entity_poly.entity_id
_entity_poly.type
_entity_poly.pdbx_seq_one_letter_code
_entity_poly.pdbx_strand_id
1 'polypeptide(L)'
;MNITVSDCVSLAAFIVSIVSLRYAKQQHQQSRIATHNDYRSYLAEQHAPYRQALKKIRQQHKEQIAHLSSLAGTTLTDVVQQYDEYDLNNHTPRYLRHLLHESAGMIFWAFRGQLGWQTAENLTWRLASFIHIEDQLPLPEHRSGDADFRERSQQKYRSDPNHLLENDLKKEAYFCDLVWELKSRIDPQRHAELLLTLQRDIDPLRTGLARLQPQFAASAAILEEMLAEGITEHFSLTESGELYQAMKKYTATLKTLSQLRFQDVSEQYADKYPNAVSLSIHTCAVLHMIQSVSLWGDEA
;
A
#
# COMPACT_ATOMS: atom_id res chain seq x y z
N MET A 1 15.63 -25.04 78.80
CA MET A 1 14.44 -24.90 77.94
C MET A 1 14.10 -26.31 77.44
N ASN A 2 13.10 -26.97 78.02
CA ASN A 2 12.71 -28.31 77.58
C ASN A 2 11.79 -28.17 76.38
N ILE A 3 12.29 -28.52 75.20
CA ILE A 3 11.47 -28.66 73.99
C ILE A 3 10.55 -29.85 74.23
N THR A 4 9.24 -29.63 74.26
CA THR A 4 8.27 -30.69 74.44
C THR A 4 7.95 -31.36 73.10
N VAL A 5 7.51 -32.62 73.11
CA VAL A 5 7.12 -33.34 71.87
C VAL A 5 6.05 -32.56 71.07
N SER A 6 5.20 -31.81 71.77
CA SER A 6 4.21 -30.90 71.19
C SER A 6 4.84 -29.75 70.37
N ASP A 7 5.99 -29.23 70.80
CA ASP A 7 6.72 -28.16 70.08
C ASP A 7 7.35 -28.69 68.80
N CYS A 8 7.86 -29.94 68.82
CA CYS A 8 8.37 -30.61 67.61
C CYS A 8 7.26 -30.92 66.61
N VAL A 9 6.09 -31.36 67.08
CA VAL A 9 4.92 -31.66 66.22
C VAL A 9 4.35 -30.39 65.60
N SER A 10 4.25 -29.30 66.37
CA SER A 10 3.76 -28.00 65.85
C SER A 10 4.73 -27.38 64.85
N LEU A 11 6.05 -27.46 65.07
CA LEU A 11 7.05 -27.04 64.11
C LEU A 11 6.98 -27.88 62.82
N ALA A 12 6.86 -29.21 62.94
CA ALA A 12 6.70 -30.10 61.79
C ALA A 12 5.41 -29.80 61.01
N ALA A 13 4.30 -29.57 61.70
CA ALA A 13 3.03 -29.17 61.08
C ALA A 13 3.16 -27.82 60.34
N PHE A 14 3.84 -26.84 60.94
CA PHE A 14 4.09 -25.54 60.31
C PHE A 14 4.96 -25.66 59.04
N ILE A 15 6.01 -26.48 59.07
CA ILE A 15 6.86 -26.78 57.91
C ILE A 15 6.03 -27.47 56.82
N VAL A 16 5.21 -28.47 57.16
CA VAL A 16 4.33 -29.16 56.22
C VAL A 16 3.31 -28.19 55.61
N SER A 17 2.73 -27.27 56.39
CA SER A 17 1.83 -26.23 55.87
C SER A 17 2.52 -25.29 54.89
N ILE A 18 3.75 -24.84 55.18
CA ILE A 18 4.53 -24.00 54.26
C ILE A 18 4.85 -24.75 52.96
N VAL A 19 5.29 -26.00 53.05
CA VAL A 19 5.60 -26.83 51.87
C VAL A 19 4.34 -27.08 51.04
N SER A 20 3.22 -27.38 51.68
CA SER A 20 1.92 -27.59 51.03
C SER A 20 1.43 -26.32 50.32
N LEU A 21 1.57 -25.15 50.95
CA LEU A 21 1.22 -23.87 50.35
C LEU A 21 2.10 -23.55 49.13
N ARG A 22 3.41 -23.82 49.22
CA ARG A 22 4.34 -23.63 48.08
C ARG A 22 3.99 -24.58 46.93
N TYR A 23 3.72 -25.83 47.23
CA TYR A 23 3.31 -26.83 46.24
C TYR A 23 1.99 -26.45 45.56
N ALA A 24 0.97 -26.06 46.34
CA ALA A 24 -0.30 -25.58 45.80
C ALA A 24 -0.14 -24.34 44.91
N LYS A 25 0.72 -23.38 45.30
CA LYS A 25 1.03 -22.21 44.47
C LYS A 25 1.72 -22.58 43.16
N GLN A 26 2.67 -23.51 43.20
CA GLN A 26 3.39 -23.99 42.02
C GLN A 26 2.46 -24.77 41.08
N GLN A 27 1.61 -25.65 41.62
CA GLN A 27 0.62 -26.40 40.86
C GLN A 27 -0.41 -25.47 40.21
N HIS A 28 -0.87 -24.44 40.92
CA HIS A 28 -1.76 -23.42 40.36
C HIS A 28 -1.10 -22.63 39.23
N GLN A 29 0.18 -22.26 39.38
CA GLN A 29 0.95 -21.61 38.31
C GLN A 29 1.10 -22.51 37.08
N GLN A 30 1.46 -23.78 37.27
CA GLN A 30 1.57 -24.76 36.19
C GLN A 30 0.23 -24.98 35.48
N SER A 31 -0.86 -25.08 36.23
CA SER A 31 -2.22 -25.19 35.67
C SER A 31 -2.59 -23.96 34.84
N ARG A 32 -2.27 -22.75 35.30
CA ARG A 32 -2.49 -21.52 34.51
C ARG A 32 -1.66 -21.47 33.22
N ILE A 33 -0.43 -21.97 33.25
CA ILE A 33 0.42 -22.05 32.06
C ILE A 33 -0.14 -23.10 31.09
N ALA A 34 -0.56 -24.26 31.60
CA ALA A 34 -1.17 -25.31 30.80
C ALA A 34 -2.46 -24.83 30.12
N THR A 35 -3.39 -24.23 30.87
CA THR A 35 -4.63 -23.70 30.29
C THR A 35 -4.39 -22.59 29.28
N HIS A 36 -3.39 -21.74 29.50
CA HIS A 36 -2.99 -20.73 28.51
C HIS A 36 -2.41 -21.37 27.23
N ASN A 37 -1.58 -22.40 27.36
CA ASN A 37 -1.02 -23.11 26.21
C ASN A 37 -2.09 -23.90 25.44
N ASP A 38 -3.03 -24.52 26.15
CA ASP A 38 -4.18 -25.22 25.56
C ASP A 38 -5.03 -24.22 24.78
N TYR A 39 -5.35 -23.06 25.38
CA TYR A 39 -6.08 -21.98 24.71
C TYR A 39 -5.39 -21.53 23.41
N ARG A 40 -4.07 -21.30 23.45
CA ARG A 40 -3.30 -20.92 22.26
C ARG A 40 -3.28 -22.02 21.20
N SER A 41 -3.28 -23.28 21.61
CA SER A 41 -3.32 -24.42 20.70
C SER A 41 -4.67 -24.51 20.00
N TYR A 42 -5.77 -24.38 20.75
CA TYR A 42 -7.13 -24.30 20.18
C TYR A 42 -7.25 -23.11 19.23
N LEU A 43 -6.79 -21.93 19.62
CA LEU A 43 -6.81 -20.74 18.78
C LEU A 43 -6.01 -20.92 17.49
N ALA A 44 -4.84 -21.57 17.55
CA ALA A 44 -4.05 -21.87 16.37
C ALA A 44 -4.74 -22.87 15.42
N GLU A 45 -5.46 -23.85 15.97
CA GLU A 45 -6.24 -24.83 15.21
C GLU A 45 -7.45 -24.18 14.55
N GLN A 46 -8.23 -23.41 15.30
CA GLN A 46 -9.38 -22.65 14.80
C GLN A 46 -8.99 -21.64 13.74
N HIS A 47 -7.81 -21.00 13.88
CA HIS A 47 -7.31 -20.05 12.89
C HIS A 47 -6.54 -20.69 11.72
N ALA A 48 -6.41 -22.02 11.67
CA ALA A 48 -5.71 -22.71 10.58
C ALA A 48 -6.35 -22.50 9.19
N PRO A 49 -7.70 -22.54 9.02
CA PRO A 49 -8.34 -22.32 7.73
C PRO A 49 -8.01 -20.94 7.13
N TYR A 50 -8.07 -19.88 7.95
CA TYR A 50 -7.70 -18.52 7.56
C TYR A 50 -6.25 -18.42 7.05
N ARG A 51 -5.31 -19.04 7.78
CA ARG A 51 -3.89 -19.08 7.36
C ARG A 51 -3.71 -19.83 6.05
N GLN A 52 -4.39 -20.95 5.88
CA GLN A 52 -4.31 -21.77 4.67
C GLN A 52 -4.90 -21.03 3.47
N ALA A 53 -6.05 -20.39 3.62
CA ALA A 53 -6.69 -19.59 2.58
C ALA A 53 -5.80 -18.41 2.15
N LEU A 54 -5.29 -17.63 3.11
CA LEU A 54 -4.36 -16.54 2.83
C LEU A 54 -3.12 -17.03 2.09
N LYS A 55 -2.51 -18.14 2.53
CA LYS A 55 -1.34 -18.73 1.87
C LYS A 55 -1.66 -19.17 0.45
N LYS A 56 -2.80 -19.83 0.23
CA LYS A 56 -3.25 -20.30 -1.09
C LYS A 56 -3.44 -19.14 -2.06
N ILE A 57 -4.15 -18.09 -1.65
CA ILE A 57 -4.43 -16.92 -2.49
C ILE A 57 -3.13 -16.12 -2.75
N ARG A 58 -2.22 -16.04 -1.78
CA ARG A 58 -0.89 -15.47 -1.99
C ARG A 58 -0.10 -16.25 -3.03
N GLN A 59 -0.07 -17.58 -2.92
CA GLN A 59 0.63 -18.44 -3.88
C GLN A 59 0.05 -18.28 -5.29
N GLN A 60 -1.28 -18.19 -5.41
CA GLN A 60 -1.99 -18.04 -6.68
C GLN A 60 -1.59 -16.77 -7.45
N HIS A 61 -1.44 -15.64 -6.76
CA HIS A 61 -1.18 -14.35 -7.40
C HIS A 61 0.28 -13.91 -7.37
N LYS A 62 1.17 -14.64 -6.67
CA LYS A 62 2.57 -14.24 -6.47
C LYS A 62 3.29 -13.91 -7.79
N GLU A 63 3.24 -14.83 -8.74
CA GLU A 63 3.91 -14.67 -10.04
C GLU A 63 3.25 -13.59 -10.90
N GLN A 64 1.92 -13.49 -10.84
CA GLN A 64 1.14 -12.50 -11.57
C GLN A 64 1.47 -11.07 -11.11
N ILE A 65 1.51 -10.84 -9.79
CA ILE A 65 1.85 -9.53 -9.20
C ILE A 65 3.32 -9.20 -9.48
N ALA A 66 4.24 -10.16 -9.34
CA ALA A 66 5.65 -9.95 -9.64
C ALA A 66 5.86 -9.58 -11.13
N HIS A 67 5.16 -10.27 -12.03
CA HIS A 67 5.21 -9.95 -13.46
C HIS A 67 4.66 -8.55 -13.76
N LEU A 68 3.48 -8.19 -13.20
CA LEU A 68 2.92 -6.84 -13.36
C LEU A 68 3.85 -5.76 -12.81
N SER A 69 4.45 -5.98 -11.63
CA SER A 69 5.41 -5.06 -11.02
C SER A 69 6.64 -4.85 -11.91
N SER A 70 7.22 -5.94 -12.42
CA SER A 70 8.35 -5.86 -13.35
C SER A 70 7.98 -5.15 -14.65
N LEU A 71 6.83 -5.49 -15.24
CA LEU A 71 6.37 -4.88 -16.49
C LEU A 71 6.11 -3.39 -16.30
N ALA A 72 5.47 -2.99 -15.19
CA ALA A 72 5.25 -1.58 -14.87
C ALA A 72 6.56 -0.79 -14.71
N GLY A 73 7.60 -1.39 -14.12
CA GLY A 73 8.91 -0.75 -14.00
C GLY A 73 9.61 -0.56 -15.34
N THR A 74 9.56 -1.57 -16.22
CA THR A 74 10.10 -1.45 -17.59
C THR A 74 9.33 -0.41 -18.38
N THR A 75 7.99 -0.50 -18.43
CA THR A 75 7.12 0.47 -19.12
C THR A 75 7.33 1.90 -18.60
N LEU A 76 7.48 2.09 -17.29
CA LEU A 76 7.78 3.41 -16.73
C LEU A 76 9.11 3.93 -17.25
N THR A 77 10.15 3.09 -17.27
CA THR A 77 11.47 3.49 -17.78
C THR A 77 11.39 3.91 -19.24
N ASP A 78 10.69 3.15 -20.07
CA ASP A 78 10.55 3.41 -21.50
C ASP A 78 9.77 4.71 -21.76
N VAL A 79 8.60 4.87 -21.12
CA VAL A 79 7.76 6.08 -21.26
C VAL A 79 8.53 7.33 -20.86
N VAL A 80 9.23 7.28 -19.72
CA VAL A 80 9.92 8.43 -19.18
C VAL A 80 11.13 8.79 -20.06
N GLN A 81 11.84 7.81 -20.63
CA GLN A 81 12.95 8.06 -21.56
C GLN A 81 12.48 8.69 -22.87
N GLN A 82 11.39 8.19 -23.45
CA GLN A 82 10.83 8.74 -24.69
C GLN A 82 10.30 10.17 -24.52
N TYR A 83 9.94 10.55 -23.30
CA TYR A 83 9.41 11.87 -22.99
C TYR A 83 10.38 13.02 -23.35
N ASP A 84 11.69 12.76 -23.35
CA ASP A 84 12.71 13.73 -23.75
C ASP A 84 12.62 14.09 -25.25
N GLU A 85 12.04 13.24 -26.11
CA GLU A 85 11.87 13.51 -27.54
C GLU A 85 10.90 14.66 -27.83
N TYR A 86 10.09 15.03 -26.85
CA TYR A 86 9.04 16.06 -26.96
C TYR A 86 9.46 17.42 -26.37
N ASP A 87 10.72 17.55 -25.94
CA ASP A 87 11.26 18.76 -25.35
C ASP A 87 11.57 19.84 -26.41
N LEU A 88 10.94 20.99 -26.28
CA LEU A 88 11.23 22.20 -27.07
C LEU A 88 12.63 22.74 -26.78
N ASN A 89 13.17 22.48 -25.58
CA ASN A 89 14.41 23.07 -25.08
C ASN A 89 15.43 22.00 -24.70
N ASN A 90 15.93 21.24 -25.67
CA ASN A 90 16.96 20.20 -25.49
C ASN A 90 18.33 20.66 -24.91
N HIS A 91 18.43 21.92 -24.46
CA HIS A 91 19.64 22.54 -23.92
C HIS A 91 19.52 22.91 -22.43
N THR A 92 18.39 22.67 -21.77
CA THR A 92 18.27 22.84 -20.31
C THR A 92 18.96 21.71 -19.56
N PRO A 93 19.60 21.99 -18.40
CA PRO A 93 20.34 20.99 -17.64
C PRO A 93 19.45 19.89 -17.03
N ARG A 94 18.14 20.12 -16.93
CA ARG A 94 17.18 19.16 -16.39
C ARG A 94 16.31 18.58 -17.51
N TYR A 95 16.46 17.30 -17.79
CA TYR A 95 15.67 16.60 -18.80
C TYR A 95 14.20 16.39 -18.39
N LEU A 96 13.28 16.34 -19.36
CA LEU A 96 11.85 16.14 -19.10
C LEU A 96 11.57 14.80 -18.40
N ARG A 97 12.35 13.76 -18.71
CA ARG A 97 12.32 12.46 -18.02
C ARG A 97 12.39 12.61 -16.49
N HIS A 98 13.22 13.52 -16.00
CA HIS A 98 13.40 13.71 -14.56
C HIS A 98 12.20 14.41 -13.95
N LEU A 99 11.65 15.40 -14.64
CA LEU A 99 10.44 16.10 -14.19
C LEU A 99 9.23 15.16 -14.13
N LEU A 100 9.03 14.35 -15.18
CA LEU A 100 7.91 13.41 -15.25
C LEU A 100 8.02 12.32 -14.18
N HIS A 101 9.18 11.68 -14.07
CA HIS A 101 9.41 10.64 -13.08
C HIS A 101 9.27 11.16 -11.66
N GLU A 102 9.78 12.36 -11.38
CA GLU A 102 9.71 12.94 -10.04
C GLU A 102 8.30 13.37 -9.66
N SER A 103 7.58 14.08 -10.53
CA SER A 103 6.19 14.49 -10.29
C SER A 103 5.27 13.28 -10.09
N ALA A 104 5.37 12.26 -10.94
CA ALA A 104 4.63 11.00 -10.79
C ALA A 104 5.01 10.25 -9.51
N GLY A 105 6.30 10.24 -9.16
CA GLY A 105 6.81 9.67 -7.92
C GLY A 105 6.23 10.35 -6.68
N MET A 106 6.13 11.69 -6.68
CA MET A 106 5.52 12.44 -5.56
C MET A 106 4.06 12.06 -5.35
N ILE A 107 3.29 11.85 -6.42
CA ILE A 107 1.91 11.33 -6.33
C ILE A 107 1.92 9.95 -5.69
N PHE A 108 2.74 9.02 -6.17
CA PHE A 108 2.86 7.70 -5.54
C PHE A 108 3.14 7.80 -4.04
N TRP A 109 4.08 8.66 -3.63
CA TRP A 109 4.42 8.87 -2.22
C TRP A 109 3.26 9.42 -1.38
N ALA A 110 2.42 10.29 -1.95
CA ALA A 110 1.22 10.79 -1.27
C ALA A 110 0.18 9.68 -1.01
N PHE A 111 0.08 8.68 -1.90
CA PHE A 111 -0.87 7.58 -1.75
C PHE A 111 -0.29 6.34 -1.05
N ARG A 112 1.04 6.13 -1.07
CA ARG A 112 1.74 4.90 -0.66
C ARG A 112 1.21 4.33 0.67
N GLY A 113 1.09 5.17 1.69
CA GLY A 113 0.63 4.76 3.02
C GLY A 113 -0.79 4.20 3.03
N GLN A 114 -1.67 4.71 2.17
CA GLN A 114 -3.08 4.36 2.14
C GLN A 114 -3.44 3.21 1.18
N LEU A 115 -2.59 2.93 0.18
CA LEU A 115 -2.80 1.85 -0.81
C LEU A 115 -2.98 0.46 -0.18
N GLY A 116 -2.47 0.24 1.04
CA GLY A 116 -2.53 -1.05 1.74
C GLY A 116 -3.75 -1.27 2.62
N TRP A 117 -4.66 -0.30 2.78
CA TRP A 117 -5.78 -0.43 3.73
C TRP A 117 -7.03 0.43 3.45
N GLN A 118 -6.94 1.51 2.68
CA GLN A 118 -8.12 2.29 2.26
C GLN A 118 -8.94 1.54 1.20
N THR A 119 -10.19 1.96 1.00
CA THR A 119 -11.05 1.37 -0.03
C THR A 119 -10.54 1.71 -1.43
N ALA A 120 -10.54 0.71 -2.32
CA ALA A 120 -9.99 0.83 -3.66
C ALA A 120 -10.75 1.87 -4.51
N GLU A 121 -12.07 1.95 -4.34
CA GLU A 121 -12.94 2.91 -5.02
C GLU A 121 -12.56 4.35 -4.65
N ASN A 122 -12.34 4.59 -3.36
CA ASN A 122 -11.95 5.91 -2.84
C ASN A 122 -10.56 6.32 -3.38
N LEU A 123 -9.59 5.41 -3.31
CA LEU A 123 -8.24 5.64 -3.84
C LEU A 123 -8.27 5.96 -5.34
N THR A 124 -9.02 5.20 -6.13
CA THR A 124 -9.09 5.37 -7.59
C THR A 124 -9.75 6.70 -7.95
N TRP A 125 -10.83 7.08 -7.26
CA TRP A 125 -11.49 8.37 -7.47
C TRP A 125 -10.57 9.56 -7.13
N ARG A 126 -9.85 9.48 -6.01
CA ARG A 126 -8.87 10.50 -5.60
C ARG A 126 -7.71 10.59 -6.58
N LEU A 127 -7.21 9.47 -7.08
CA LEU A 127 -6.12 9.44 -8.07
C LEU A 127 -6.55 10.08 -9.40
N ALA A 128 -7.77 9.83 -9.86
CA ALA A 128 -8.30 10.41 -11.10
C ALA A 128 -8.31 11.95 -11.09
N SER A 129 -8.35 12.57 -9.91
CA SER A 129 -8.27 14.04 -9.80
C SER A 129 -6.96 14.65 -10.32
N PHE A 130 -5.89 13.86 -10.46
CA PHE A 130 -4.62 14.31 -11.05
C PHE A 130 -4.65 14.41 -12.57
N ILE A 131 -5.68 13.88 -13.24
CA ILE A 131 -5.89 14.07 -14.69
C ILE A 131 -6.18 15.55 -15.02
N HIS A 132 -6.59 16.35 -14.03
CA HIS A 132 -6.91 17.78 -14.19
C HIS A 132 -5.93 18.69 -13.45
N ILE A 133 -4.71 18.21 -13.16
CA ILE A 133 -3.76 19.01 -12.38
C ILE A 133 -3.37 20.30 -13.10
N GLU A 134 -3.23 20.26 -14.42
CA GLU A 134 -2.89 21.42 -15.25
C GLU A 134 -3.92 22.56 -15.21
N ASP A 135 -5.17 22.25 -14.87
CA ASP A 135 -6.28 23.21 -14.79
C ASP A 135 -6.21 24.05 -13.50
N GLN A 136 -5.48 23.57 -12.49
CA GLN A 136 -5.45 24.12 -11.14
C GLN A 136 -4.05 24.60 -10.71
N LEU A 137 -3.10 24.71 -11.65
CA LEU A 137 -1.74 25.09 -11.33
C LEU A 137 -1.67 26.55 -10.82
N PRO A 138 -1.12 26.79 -9.62
CA PRO A 138 -0.76 28.13 -9.19
C PRO A 138 0.34 28.71 -10.09
N LEU A 139 0.52 30.03 -10.04
CA LEU A 139 1.65 30.67 -10.72
C LEU A 139 2.98 30.13 -10.15
N PRO A 140 3.99 29.89 -11.02
CA PRO A 140 5.25 29.30 -10.59
C PRO A 140 6.01 30.24 -9.66
N GLU A 141 6.48 29.73 -8.53
CA GLU A 141 7.28 30.49 -7.56
C GLU A 141 8.79 30.19 -7.68
N HIS A 142 9.19 29.28 -8.58
CA HIS A 142 10.57 28.86 -8.83
C HIS A 142 11.30 28.45 -7.53
N ARG A 143 10.89 27.33 -6.94
CA ARG A 143 11.53 26.74 -5.76
C ARG A 143 12.30 25.48 -6.13
N SER A 144 13.51 25.34 -5.61
CA SER A 144 14.28 24.11 -5.75
C SER A 144 13.65 22.97 -4.95
N GLY A 145 13.63 21.78 -5.54
CA GLY A 145 13.13 20.57 -4.91
C GLY A 145 13.89 20.21 -3.66
N ASP A 146 13.14 19.97 -2.60
CA ASP A 146 13.70 19.55 -1.33
C ASP A 146 13.45 18.05 -1.14
N ALA A 147 14.53 17.30 -0.88
CA ALA A 147 14.48 15.87 -0.54
C ALA A 147 13.50 15.58 0.63
N ASP A 148 13.20 16.62 1.41
CA ASP A 148 12.22 16.67 2.49
C ASP A 148 10.79 16.25 2.09
N PHE A 149 10.36 16.29 0.82
CA PHE A 149 8.97 15.93 0.51
C PHE A 149 8.60 14.50 0.93
N ARG A 150 9.49 13.53 0.68
CA ARG A 150 9.23 12.11 1.01
C ARG A 150 9.16 11.92 2.51
N GLU A 151 10.13 12.48 3.24
CA GLU A 151 10.20 12.38 4.70
C GLU A 151 9.04 13.12 5.37
N ARG A 152 8.69 14.33 4.91
CA ARG A 152 7.50 15.07 5.39
C ARG A 152 6.20 14.32 5.13
N SER A 153 6.04 13.73 3.95
CA SER A 153 4.87 12.92 3.62
C SER A 153 4.75 11.71 4.54
N GLN A 154 5.85 11.00 4.79
CA GLN A 154 5.89 9.88 5.74
C GLN A 154 5.56 10.33 7.16
N GLN A 155 6.15 11.43 7.63
CA GLN A 155 5.91 11.96 8.97
C GLN A 155 4.44 12.35 9.17
N LYS A 156 3.85 13.04 8.19
CA LYS A 156 2.42 13.40 8.21
C LYS A 156 1.53 12.17 8.22
N TYR A 157 1.81 11.17 7.39
CA TYR A 157 1.08 9.90 7.40
C TYR A 157 1.17 9.19 8.75
N ARG A 158 2.35 9.13 9.38
CA ARG A 158 2.52 8.55 10.73
C ARG A 158 1.73 9.31 11.79
N SER A 159 1.61 10.64 11.65
CA SER A 159 0.83 11.45 12.59
C SER A 159 -0.68 11.33 12.41
N ASP A 160 -1.15 11.22 11.17
CA ASP A 160 -2.56 11.01 10.81
C ASP A 160 -2.65 10.15 9.54
N PRO A 161 -2.89 8.83 9.69
CA PRO A 161 -3.02 7.93 8.55
C PRO A 161 -4.18 8.28 7.61
N ASN A 162 -5.22 8.95 8.10
CA ASN A 162 -6.38 9.34 7.29
C ASN A 162 -6.18 10.67 6.56
N HIS A 163 -5.10 11.41 6.86
CA HIS A 163 -4.83 12.68 6.19
C HIS A 163 -4.62 12.47 4.69
N LEU A 164 -5.27 13.31 3.90
CA LEU A 164 -5.27 13.23 2.44
C LEU A 164 -4.07 13.99 1.88
N LEU A 165 -2.89 13.37 1.94
CA LEU A 165 -1.60 13.97 1.52
C LEU A 165 -1.60 14.49 0.08
N GLU A 166 -2.42 13.91 -0.79
CA GLU A 166 -2.56 14.34 -2.17
C GLU A 166 -3.19 15.74 -2.30
N ASN A 167 -3.99 16.17 -1.31
CA ASN A 167 -4.54 17.53 -1.28
C ASN A 167 -3.48 18.56 -0.89
N ASP A 168 -2.52 18.18 -0.03
CA ASP A 168 -1.36 19.01 0.27
C ASP A 168 -0.43 19.09 -0.94
N LEU A 169 -0.21 17.95 -1.61
CA LEU A 169 0.65 17.85 -2.81
C LEU A 169 0.20 18.81 -3.91
N LYS A 170 -1.10 18.90 -4.20
CA LYS A 170 -1.64 19.83 -5.21
C LYS A 170 -1.34 21.31 -4.95
N LYS A 171 -0.97 21.66 -3.72
CA LYS A 171 -0.61 23.03 -3.30
C LYS A 171 0.89 23.17 -3.01
N GLU A 172 1.64 22.08 -3.16
CA GLU A 172 3.06 22.05 -2.86
C GLU A 172 3.80 22.73 -4.01
N ALA A 173 4.50 23.82 -3.69
CA ALA A 173 5.09 24.72 -4.67
C ALA A 173 6.07 24.01 -5.60
N TYR A 174 6.90 23.10 -5.07
CA TYR A 174 7.87 22.39 -5.89
C TYR A 174 7.19 21.46 -6.90
N PHE A 175 6.19 20.70 -6.48
CA PHE A 175 5.39 19.86 -7.36
C PHE A 175 4.71 20.69 -8.45
N CYS A 176 4.08 21.81 -8.09
CA CYS A 176 3.48 22.73 -9.07
C CYS A 176 4.52 23.27 -10.06
N ASP A 177 5.72 23.64 -9.60
CA ASP A 177 6.81 24.09 -10.46
C ASP A 177 7.27 23.00 -11.43
N LEU A 178 7.35 21.72 -11.00
CA LEU A 178 7.68 20.59 -11.88
C LEU A 178 6.65 20.43 -13.01
N VAL A 179 5.36 20.46 -12.66
CA VAL A 179 4.27 20.30 -13.64
C VAL A 179 4.23 21.49 -14.59
N TRP A 180 4.46 22.70 -14.06
CA TRP A 180 4.54 23.91 -14.89
C TRP A 180 5.72 23.86 -15.86
N GLU A 181 6.90 23.44 -15.39
CA GLU A 181 8.09 23.29 -16.21
C GLU A 181 7.86 22.27 -17.34
N LEU A 182 7.29 21.09 -17.03
CA LEU A 182 6.86 20.10 -18.03
C LEU A 182 5.92 20.71 -19.07
N LYS A 183 4.83 21.34 -18.61
CA LYS A 183 3.81 21.94 -19.48
C LYS A 183 4.38 23.02 -20.41
N SER A 184 5.33 23.82 -19.90
CA SER A 184 5.92 24.93 -20.67
C SER A 184 6.90 24.47 -21.77
N ARG A 185 7.41 23.24 -21.67
CA ARG A 185 8.49 22.72 -22.52
C ARG A 185 8.03 21.70 -23.56
N ILE A 186 6.83 21.15 -23.43
CA ILE A 186 6.27 20.23 -24.42
C ILE A 186 5.61 21.03 -25.53
N ASP A 187 5.88 20.65 -26.78
CA ASP A 187 5.23 21.25 -27.95
C ASP A 187 3.72 20.91 -27.97
N PRO A 188 2.82 21.91 -27.88
CA PRO A 188 1.38 21.69 -27.97
C PRO A 188 0.94 20.99 -29.25
N GLN A 189 1.66 21.18 -30.36
CA GLN A 189 1.34 20.54 -31.64
C GLN A 189 1.59 19.02 -31.61
N ARG A 190 2.43 18.55 -30.69
CA ARG A 190 2.80 17.14 -30.54
C ARG A 190 2.08 16.44 -29.39
N HIS A 191 1.14 17.11 -28.72
CA HIS A 191 0.36 16.51 -27.61
C HIS A 191 -0.37 15.23 -28.02
N ALA A 192 -1.01 15.21 -29.20
CA ALA A 192 -1.70 14.02 -29.68
C ALA A 192 -0.73 12.86 -29.91
N GLU A 193 0.42 13.13 -30.56
CA GLU A 193 1.48 12.15 -30.81
C GLU A 193 2.03 11.58 -29.50
N LEU A 194 2.30 12.44 -28.52
CA LEU A 194 2.76 12.06 -27.19
C LEU A 194 1.76 11.13 -26.50
N LEU A 195 0.47 11.49 -26.47
CA LEU A 195 -0.56 10.70 -25.83
C LEU A 195 -0.74 9.34 -26.51
N LEU A 196 -0.70 9.28 -27.84
CA LEU A 196 -0.80 8.03 -28.58
C LEU A 196 0.39 7.11 -28.33
N THR A 197 1.58 7.69 -28.26
CA THR A 197 2.81 6.95 -27.93
C THR A 197 2.72 6.38 -26.51
N LEU A 198 2.28 7.19 -25.55
CA LEU A 198 2.02 6.74 -24.19
C LEU A 198 1.00 5.59 -24.14
N GLN A 199 -0.11 5.69 -24.86
CA GLN A 199 -1.14 4.63 -24.91
C GLN A 199 -0.59 3.32 -25.49
N ARG A 200 0.26 3.39 -26.51
CA ARG A 200 0.91 2.23 -27.11
C ARG A 200 1.85 1.55 -26.13
N ASP A 201 2.66 2.34 -25.42
CA ASP A 201 3.68 1.82 -24.51
C ASP A 201 3.07 1.16 -23.27
N ILE A 202 1.94 1.68 -22.77
CA ILE A 202 1.23 1.09 -21.64
C ILE A 202 0.30 -0.07 -22.02
N ASP A 203 0.02 -0.27 -23.31
CA ASP A 203 -0.98 -1.25 -23.76
C ASP A 203 -0.72 -2.69 -23.27
N PRO A 204 0.53 -3.22 -23.30
CA PRO A 204 0.81 -4.56 -22.80
C PRO A 204 0.47 -4.70 -21.32
N LEU A 205 0.80 -3.69 -20.51
CA LEU A 205 0.50 -3.68 -19.08
C LEU A 205 -1.00 -3.51 -18.83
N ARG A 206 -1.66 -2.58 -19.54
CA ARG A 206 -3.11 -2.35 -19.43
C ARG A 206 -3.88 -3.62 -19.73
N THR A 207 -3.55 -4.30 -20.82
CA THR A 207 -4.17 -5.57 -21.23
C THR A 207 -3.90 -6.68 -20.20
N GLY A 208 -2.64 -6.79 -19.73
CA GLY A 208 -2.26 -7.74 -18.69
C GLY A 208 -3.01 -7.54 -17.37
N LEU A 209 -3.13 -6.29 -16.93
CA LEU A 209 -3.85 -5.90 -15.73
C LEU A 209 -5.36 -6.18 -15.87
N ALA A 210 -5.99 -5.73 -16.95
CA ALA A 210 -7.42 -5.94 -17.20
C ALA A 210 -7.82 -7.43 -17.18
N ARG A 211 -6.96 -8.32 -17.68
CA ARG A 211 -7.16 -9.77 -17.62
C ARG A 211 -7.11 -10.32 -16.18
N LEU A 212 -6.32 -9.73 -15.31
CA LEU A 212 -6.09 -10.19 -13.93
C LEU A 212 -7.05 -9.55 -12.92
N GLN A 213 -7.58 -8.36 -13.21
CA GLN A 213 -8.50 -7.62 -12.34
C GLN A 213 -9.70 -8.47 -11.84
N PRO A 214 -10.41 -9.25 -12.69
CA PRO A 214 -11.49 -10.11 -12.20
C PRO A 214 -11.03 -11.18 -11.22
N GLN A 215 -9.81 -11.71 -11.41
CA GLN A 215 -9.24 -12.72 -10.52
C GLN A 215 -8.87 -12.12 -9.17
N PHE A 216 -8.29 -10.91 -9.16
CA PHE A 216 -8.01 -10.19 -7.92
C PHE A 216 -9.28 -9.84 -7.16
N ALA A 217 -10.32 -9.38 -7.86
CA ALA A 217 -11.62 -9.08 -7.25
C ALA A 217 -12.26 -10.33 -6.61
N ALA A 218 -12.26 -11.46 -7.31
CA ALA A 218 -12.82 -12.71 -6.78
C ALA A 218 -12.06 -13.20 -5.53
N SER A 219 -10.72 -13.20 -5.58
CA SER A 219 -9.88 -13.57 -4.45
C SER A 219 -10.02 -12.62 -3.25
N ALA A 220 -10.20 -11.31 -3.51
CA ALA A 220 -10.46 -10.34 -2.46
C ALA A 220 -11.82 -10.57 -1.78
N ALA A 221 -12.86 -10.90 -2.55
CA ALA A 221 -14.19 -11.21 -2.02
C ALA A 221 -14.17 -12.43 -1.09
N ILE A 222 -13.43 -13.49 -1.45
CA ILE A 222 -13.24 -14.67 -0.59
C ILE A 222 -12.60 -14.27 0.75
N LEU A 223 -11.53 -13.48 0.72
CA LEU A 223 -10.86 -13.05 1.95
C LEU A 223 -11.72 -12.11 2.79
N GLU A 224 -12.55 -11.29 2.15
CA GLU A 224 -13.49 -10.39 2.84
C GLU A 224 -14.61 -11.15 3.55
N GLU A 225 -15.18 -12.17 2.89
CA GLU A 225 -16.16 -13.07 3.49
C GLU A 225 -15.56 -13.79 4.71
N MET A 226 -14.37 -14.38 4.56
CA MET A 226 -13.67 -15.00 5.67
C MET A 226 -13.37 -14.00 6.81
N LEU A 227 -12.95 -12.77 6.49
CA LEU A 227 -12.73 -11.74 7.53
C LEU A 227 -14.03 -11.40 8.27
N ALA A 228 -15.17 -11.34 7.58
CA ALA A 228 -16.46 -11.07 8.19
C ALA A 228 -16.90 -12.23 9.11
N GLU A 229 -16.78 -13.47 8.65
CA GLU A 229 -17.07 -14.68 9.43
C GLU A 229 -16.19 -14.74 10.69
N GLY A 230 -14.86 -14.63 10.52
CA GLY A 230 -13.89 -14.76 11.61
C GLY A 230 -13.98 -13.69 12.69
N ILE A 231 -14.62 -12.54 12.43
CA ILE A 231 -14.90 -11.56 13.49
C ILE A 231 -16.02 -12.04 14.41
N THR A 232 -16.98 -12.82 13.89
CA THR A 232 -18.19 -13.27 14.60
C THR A 232 -18.05 -14.65 15.25
N GLU A 233 -16.98 -15.38 14.94
CA GLU A 233 -16.69 -16.70 15.53
C GLU A 233 -16.41 -16.63 17.03
N HIS A 234 -16.58 -17.78 17.71
CA HIS A 234 -16.34 -17.90 19.15
C HIS A 234 -14.89 -17.54 19.54
N PHE A 235 -13.93 -17.96 18.70
CA PHE A 235 -12.55 -17.48 18.75
C PHE A 235 -12.42 -16.42 17.67
N SER A 236 -12.35 -15.15 18.06
CA SER A 236 -12.33 -14.08 17.08
C SER A 236 -10.97 -14.05 16.38
N LEU A 237 -10.98 -13.90 15.06
CA LEU A 237 -9.76 -13.73 14.26
C LEU A 237 -8.93 -12.52 14.74
N THR A 238 -9.57 -11.52 15.36
CA THR A 238 -8.90 -10.36 15.98
C THR A 238 -7.93 -10.74 17.10
N GLU A 239 -8.13 -11.90 17.74
CA GLU A 239 -7.21 -12.46 18.74
C GLU A 239 -5.89 -12.92 18.12
N SER A 240 -5.87 -13.20 16.81
CA SER A 240 -4.65 -13.37 16.01
C SER A 240 -4.34 -12.11 15.22
N GLY A 241 -3.96 -11.04 15.94
CA GLY A 241 -3.72 -9.72 15.36
C GLY A 241 -2.85 -9.71 14.10
N GLU A 242 -1.73 -10.43 14.09
CA GLU A 242 -0.84 -10.52 12.92
C GLU A 242 -1.54 -11.13 11.69
N LEU A 243 -2.30 -12.22 11.89
CA LEU A 243 -3.03 -12.88 10.82
C LEU A 243 -4.16 -11.98 10.30
N TYR A 244 -4.91 -11.37 11.21
CA TYR A 244 -5.98 -10.45 10.88
C TYR A 244 -5.48 -9.26 10.03
N GLN A 245 -4.39 -8.61 10.46
CA GLN A 245 -3.79 -7.51 9.71
C GLN A 245 -3.21 -7.98 8.37
N ALA A 246 -2.56 -9.15 8.32
CA ALA A 246 -2.04 -9.72 7.09
C ALA A 246 -3.13 -10.06 6.07
N MET A 247 -4.29 -10.54 6.52
CA MET A 247 -5.46 -10.76 5.69
C MET A 247 -6.03 -9.42 5.19
N LYS A 248 -6.29 -8.47 6.09
CA LYS A 248 -6.81 -7.13 5.71
C LYS A 248 -5.93 -6.43 4.68
N LYS A 249 -4.62 -6.39 4.91
CA LYS A 249 -3.65 -5.76 4.00
C LYS A 249 -3.70 -6.43 2.62
N TYR A 250 -3.74 -7.76 2.58
CA TYR A 250 -3.73 -8.48 1.31
C TYR A 250 -5.07 -8.35 0.58
N THR A 251 -6.20 -8.34 1.29
CA THR A 251 -7.52 -8.01 0.72
C THR A 251 -7.52 -6.62 0.11
N ALA A 252 -7.04 -5.60 0.83
CA ALA A 252 -6.97 -4.23 0.32
C ALA A 252 -6.03 -4.10 -0.90
N THR A 253 -4.92 -4.84 -0.91
CA THR A 253 -4.00 -4.90 -2.05
C THR A 253 -4.69 -5.46 -3.29
N LEU A 254 -5.39 -6.59 -3.16
CA LEU A 254 -6.12 -7.22 -4.27
C LEU A 254 -7.28 -6.34 -4.77
N LYS A 255 -8.03 -5.71 -3.86
CA LYS A 255 -9.08 -4.73 -4.23
C LYS A 255 -8.51 -3.53 -4.98
N THR A 256 -7.38 -3.00 -4.54
CA THR A 256 -6.75 -1.86 -5.20
C THR A 256 -6.27 -2.25 -6.60
N LEU A 257 -5.58 -3.39 -6.73
CA LEU A 257 -5.17 -3.91 -8.04
C LEU A 257 -6.35 -4.24 -8.96
N SER A 258 -7.51 -4.63 -8.42
CA SER A 258 -8.70 -4.89 -9.23
C SER A 258 -9.37 -3.61 -9.76
N GLN A 259 -9.08 -2.44 -9.19
CA GLN A 259 -9.71 -1.17 -9.54
C GLN A 259 -8.78 -0.15 -10.20
N LEU A 260 -7.46 -0.28 -10.06
CA LEU A 260 -6.49 0.61 -10.73
C LEU A 260 -6.70 0.61 -12.25
N ARG A 261 -6.77 1.80 -12.84
CA ARG A 261 -7.03 1.97 -14.27
C ARG A 261 -6.12 3.03 -14.85
N PHE A 262 -5.80 2.84 -16.12
CA PHE A 262 -5.21 3.88 -16.96
C PHE A 262 -6.34 4.66 -17.63
N GLN A 263 -6.12 5.94 -17.90
CA GLN A 263 -7.06 6.73 -18.67
C GLN A 263 -6.89 6.36 -20.15
N ASP A 264 -7.97 5.90 -20.77
CA ASP A 264 -7.97 5.61 -22.21
C ASP A 264 -8.09 6.91 -23.00
N VAL A 265 -7.25 7.03 -24.02
CA VAL A 265 -7.28 8.13 -25.00
C VAL A 265 -7.57 7.51 -26.37
N SER A 266 -8.70 7.88 -26.96
CA SER A 266 -9.08 7.42 -28.29
C SER A 266 -8.28 8.16 -29.36
N GLU A 267 -7.81 7.41 -30.37
CA GLU A 267 -7.05 7.99 -31.49
C GLU A 267 -7.77 9.13 -32.20
N GLN A 268 -9.10 9.02 -32.32
CA GLN A 268 -9.94 10.02 -32.98
C GLN A 268 -10.09 11.34 -32.22
N TYR A 269 -9.68 11.35 -30.95
CA TYR A 269 -9.88 12.46 -30.03
C TYR A 269 -8.59 12.89 -29.32
N ALA A 270 -7.44 12.29 -29.65
CA ALA A 270 -6.16 12.56 -28.97
C ALA A 270 -5.76 14.05 -29.03
N ASP A 271 -6.07 14.72 -30.14
CA ASP A 271 -5.88 16.16 -30.36
C ASP A 271 -6.78 17.05 -29.47
N LYS A 272 -7.87 16.49 -28.93
CA LYS A 272 -8.82 17.21 -28.07
C LYS A 272 -8.49 17.13 -26.58
N TYR A 273 -7.41 16.46 -26.20
CA TYR A 273 -6.94 16.40 -24.81
C TYR A 273 -5.88 17.49 -24.57
N PRO A 274 -6.25 18.67 -24.04
CA PRO A 274 -5.29 19.72 -23.75
C PRO A 274 -4.38 19.37 -22.55
N ASN A 275 -4.78 18.40 -21.74
CA ASN A 275 -4.16 17.99 -20.48
C ASN A 275 -3.16 16.83 -20.65
N ALA A 276 -2.35 16.86 -21.72
CA ALA A 276 -1.44 15.78 -22.06
C ALA A 276 -0.41 15.49 -20.95
N VAL A 277 0.06 16.54 -20.26
CA VAL A 277 1.02 16.42 -19.15
C VAL A 277 0.36 15.75 -17.95
N SER A 278 -0.85 16.18 -17.59
CA SER A 278 -1.62 15.60 -16.48
C SER A 278 -1.86 14.11 -16.69
N LEU A 279 -2.26 13.72 -17.90
CA LEU A 279 -2.48 12.32 -18.27
C LEU A 279 -1.18 11.49 -18.19
N SER A 280 -0.06 12.08 -18.63
CA SER A 280 1.26 11.44 -18.57
C SER A 280 1.71 11.21 -17.12
N ILE A 281 1.58 12.23 -16.27
CA ILE A 281 1.90 12.18 -14.85
C ILE A 281 1.01 11.15 -14.14
N HIS A 282 -0.31 11.19 -14.37
CA HIS A 282 -1.25 10.22 -13.80
C HIS A 282 -0.88 8.79 -14.20
N THR A 283 -0.61 8.56 -15.49
CA THR A 283 -0.22 7.25 -16.01
C THR A 283 1.07 6.75 -15.35
N CYS A 284 2.10 7.59 -15.28
CA CYS A 284 3.35 7.25 -14.61
C CYS A 284 3.15 7.02 -13.10
N ALA A 285 2.23 7.74 -12.44
CA ALA A 285 1.92 7.52 -11.04
C ALA A 285 1.29 6.14 -10.81
N VAL A 286 0.37 5.71 -11.69
CA VAL A 286 -0.19 4.35 -11.66
C VAL A 286 0.91 3.30 -11.89
N LEU A 287 1.83 3.54 -12.83
CA LEU A 287 3.00 2.67 -13.04
C LEU A 287 3.87 2.59 -11.77
N HIS A 288 4.11 3.72 -11.10
CA HIS A 288 4.81 3.76 -9.81
C HIS A 288 4.12 2.94 -8.73
N MET A 289 2.79 3.01 -8.65
CA MET A 289 2.00 2.22 -7.71
C MET A 289 2.15 0.72 -7.99
N ILE A 290 1.97 0.29 -9.24
CA ILE A 290 2.03 -1.14 -9.63
C ILE A 290 3.45 -1.71 -9.47
N GLN A 291 4.49 -0.99 -9.88
CA GLN A 291 5.87 -1.47 -9.70
C GLN A 291 6.21 -1.64 -8.21
N SER A 292 5.63 -0.79 -7.34
CA SER A 292 5.95 -0.70 -5.92
C SER A 292 4.91 -1.35 -5.00
N VAL A 293 4.14 -2.34 -5.48
CA VAL A 293 3.09 -3.02 -4.71
C VAL A 293 3.59 -3.55 -3.36
N SER A 294 4.84 -3.99 -3.29
CA SER A 294 5.46 -4.46 -2.05
C SER A 294 5.55 -3.39 -0.96
N LEU A 295 5.59 -2.11 -1.32
CA LEU A 295 5.76 -0.97 -0.41
C LEU A 295 4.43 -0.36 0.06
N TRP A 296 3.29 -0.90 -0.37
CA TRP A 296 1.96 -0.37 -0.05
C TRP A 296 1.63 -0.57 1.42
N GLY A 297 1.21 0.52 2.08
CA GLY A 297 0.92 0.52 3.51
C GLY A 297 2.13 0.28 4.40
N ASP A 298 3.35 0.24 3.85
CA ASP A 298 4.57 0.09 4.64
C ASP A 298 5.05 1.46 5.13
N GLU A 299 5.33 1.53 6.43
CA GLU A 299 5.79 2.71 7.15
C GLU A 299 7.32 2.93 7.08
N ALA A 300 8.03 2.13 6.27
CA ALA A 300 9.48 2.24 6.11
C ALA A 300 9.89 3.59 5.52
#